data_AF-E1ZJK9-F1
#
_entry.id   AF-E1ZJK9-F1
#
_cell.length_a   1.000
_cell.length_b   1.000
_cell.length_c   1.000
_cell.angle_alpha   90.00
_cell.angle_beta   90.00
_cell.angle_gamma   90.00
#
_symmetry.space_group_name_H-M   'P 1'
#
loop_
_entity.id
_entity.type
_entity.pdbx_description
1 polymer ?
#
loop_
_entity_poly.entity_id
_entity_poly.type
_entity_poly.pdbx_seq_one_letter_code
_entity_poly.pdbx_strand_id
1 'polypeptide(L)'
;MSAAASTLLAASCSRPSPCSSLRKQPAGLGRANARPQQLRAGRSIASRRPLSVVVRAKGKAGDPPDVPKPRDQRQGGREWLQSILSRFGPVKEKASNTTVLDFEKPLVELDNRIREVRQVAEENGVDVSNQIKELEERAKQLRKDTYNRLTPIQRLQVARHPNRPTFLDIALNISEKFVELHGDRGGLDDPAMVCGLASMDGISFMFIGHQKGRNTKENIYRNFGMPQPNGYRKALRFMRHADKFGFPIVTFVDTPGAYAGKAAEELGQGEAIAVNLREMFGFRVPIISVVIGEGGSGGALAIGCANKNLIMENSVYYVASPEACAAILWKSRDKAGTATEALRITPDDLVRFGVMDEKIPEPLGAAHTDPMSAFPAIKEGIMRHYRRYASMSAEEVQLDRYSKFRQLGMWEEFLVAGGKNKEAREALQTAPGATTAAGTWAPTADDAKFIEMVADMEDKWQQTLATKQEWVTKPDLPAGVSRPGMLELAAAAVEARRRLASGAGAAVDEGSAAAAARSNPNGSAELVAEGTK
;
A
#
# COMPACT_ATOMS: atom_id res chain seq x y z
N MET A 1 -14.04 -43.62 15.91
CA MET A 1 -13.32 -44.67 15.13
C MET A 1 -12.59 -43.97 14.00
N SER A 2 -11.26 -44.17 13.91
CA SER A 2 -10.21 -43.63 12.98
C SER A 2 -10.16 -42.11 12.79
N ALA A 3 -9.22 -41.30 13.31
CA ALA A 3 -7.79 -41.38 13.71
C ALA A 3 -6.73 -41.22 12.58
N ALA A 4 -5.71 -40.40 12.92
CA ALA A 4 -4.36 -40.19 12.34
C ALA A 4 -4.20 -39.05 11.31
N ALA A 5 -3.23 -38.13 11.40
CA ALA A 5 -2.11 -37.95 12.33
C ALA A 5 -1.63 -36.48 12.36
N SER A 6 -1.31 -36.00 13.56
CA SER A 6 -0.47 -34.83 13.86
C SER A 6 0.77 -35.32 14.62
N THR A 7 1.70 -34.41 14.96
CA THR A 7 2.99 -34.58 15.68
C THR A 7 4.15 -35.12 14.81
N LEU A 8 5.39 -34.62 14.78
CA LEU A 8 6.30 -33.82 15.65
C LEU A 8 7.35 -33.13 14.72
N LEU A 9 8.23 -32.19 15.07
CA LEU A 9 9.12 -32.03 16.24
C LEU A 9 9.72 -30.61 16.25
N ALA A 10 9.79 -29.99 17.43
CA ALA A 10 10.71 -28.90 17.77
C ALA A 10 11.84 -29.50 18.63
N ALA A 11 13.09 -29.10 18.40
CA ALA A 11 14.19 -29.39 19.31
C ALA A 11 15.16 -28.20 19.40
N SER A 12 15.48 -27.87 20.65
CA SER A 12 16.30 -26.80 21.20
C SER A 12 17.78 -26.84 20.79
N CYS A 13 18.39 -25.67 20.62
CA CYS A 13 19.86 -25.50 20.52
C CYS A 13 20.42 -24.85 21.80
N SER A 14 21.38 -25.53 22.42
CA SER A 14 22.34 -25.00 23.40
C SER A 14 23.76 -25.07 22.81
N ARG A 15 24.58 -24.05 23.09
CA ARG A 15 26.01 -23.87 22.72
C ARG A 15 26.94 -24.40 23.85
N PRO A 16 28.30 -24.34 23.77
CA PRO A 16 29.26 -24.63 22.67
C PRO A 16 30.53 -25.43 23.11
N SER A 17 31.44 -25.70 22.14
CA SER A 17 32.93 -25.87 22.25
C SER A 17 33.53 -27.31 22.20
N PRO A 18 34.86 -27.51 22.05
CA PRO A 18 35.57 -27.68 20.76
C PRO A 18 36.52 -28.93 20.74
N CYS A 19 37.03 -29.38 19.57
CA CYS A 19 38.44 -29.81 19.42
C CYS A 19 38.81 -30.35 18.02
N SER A 20 40.10 -30.16 17.74
CA SER A 20 40.95 -30.47 16.60
C SER A 20 41.27 -31.95 16.33
N SER A 21 41.62 -32.29 15.07
CA SER A 21 42.76 -33.16 14.67
C SER A 21 42.81 -33.25 13.13
N LEU A 22 43.83 -32.67 12.48
CA LEU A 22 45.14 -33.23 12.08
C LEU A 22 45.19 -33.92 10.71
N ARG A 23 45.90 -33.24 9.79
CA ARG A 23 47.02 -33.71 8.95
C ARG A 23 46.74 -34.67 7.76
N LYS A 24 46.98 -34.18 6.54
CA LYS A 24 48.23 -34.41 5.74
C LYS A 24 48.11 -33.84 4.31
N GLN A 25 49.07 -32.99 3.93
CA GLN A 25 49.50 -32.77 2.53
C GLN A 25 50.58 -33.83 2.15
N PRO A 26 50.94 -33.98 0.86
CA PRO A 26 52.04 -33.20 0.23
C PRO A 26 51.71 -32.75 -1.22
N ALA A 27 52.03 -31.53 -1.67
CA ALA A 27 53.30 -30.98 -2.18
C ALA A 27 53.37 -30.95 -3.72
N GLY A 28 53.82 -29.82 -4.31
CA GLY A 28 54.24 -29.76 -5.72
C GLY A 28 54.15 -28.41 -6.47
N LEU A 29 54.96 -27.43 -6.05
CA LEU A 29 55.73 -26.45 -6.85
C LEU A 29 55.23 -25.90 -8.22
N GLY A 30 55.28 -24.56 -8.39
CA GLY A 30 55.62 -23.94 -9.68
C GLY A 30 55.04 -22.55 -10.02
N ARG A 31 55.65 -21.47 -9.49
CA ARG A 31 55.65 -20.07 -10.03
C ARG A 31 56.20 -20.04 -11.47
N ALA A 32 56.07 -19.04 -12.35
CA ALA A 32 55.36 -17.75 -12.47
C ALA A 32 55.62 -17.20 -13.90
N ASN A 33 54.91 -16.12 -14.24
CA ASN A 33 55.28 -15.01 -15.13
C ASN A 33 55.07 -15.07 -16.66
N ALA A 34 54.32 -14.05 -17.08
CA ALA A 34 54.10 -13.56 -18.43
C ALA A 34 55.32 -12.81 -19.01
N ARG A 35 55.41 -12.76 -20.34
CA ARG A 35 55.64 -11.52 -21.13
C ARG A 35 55.39 -11.76 -22.64
N PRO A 36 55.15 -10.68 -23.42
CA PRO A 36 54.51 -10.71 -24.75
C PRO A 36 55.50 -10.49 -25.91
N GLN A 37 55.12 -10.81 -27.16
CA GLN A 37 55.73 -10.20 -28.35
C GLN A 37 54.91 -10.35 -29.67
N GLN A 38 54.51 -9.17 -30.18
CA GLN A 38 54.50 -8.65 -31.56
C GLN A 38 54.34 -9.55 -32.82
N LEU A 39 53.27 -9.22 -33.56
CA LEU A 39 53.19 -8.80 -34.98
C LEU A 39 54.11 -9.47 -36.03
N ARG A 40 53.50 -10.18 -36.99
CA ARG A 40 53.86 -10.10 -38.42
C ARG A 40 52.63 -10.19 -39.33
N ALA A 41 52.65 -9.33 -40.34
CA ALA A 41 51.65 -9.17 -41.40
C ALA A 41 51.78 -10.24 -42.50
N GLY A 42 50.69 -10.46 -43.24
CA GLY A 42 50.78 -10.92 -44.63
C GLY A 42 49.70 -11.90 -45.11
N ARG A 43 48.86 -11.37 -46.03
CA ARG A 43 48.24 -12.04 -47.19
C ARG A 43 46.85 -12.72 -47.10
N SER A 44 45.97 -12.08 -47.88
CA SER A 44 45.04 -12.59 -48.90
C SER A 44 43.77 -13.34 -48.52
N ILE A 45 42.68 -12.73 -48.97
CA ILE A 45 41.29 -13.14 -49.06
C ILE A 45 41.14 -14.43 -49.88
N ALA A 46 40.48 -15.44 -49.31
CA ALA A 46 39.74 -16.47 -50.05
C ALA A 46 38.62 -17.04 -49.16
N SER A 47 37.41 -17.07 -49.70
CA SER A 47 36.17 -17.49 -49.04
C SER A 47 36.23 -18.91 -48.47
N ARG A 48 35.79 -19.11 -47.22
CA ARG A 48 35.47 -20.44 -46.68
C ARG A 48 34.16 -20.40 -45.88
N ARG A 49 33.24 -21.29 -46.28
CA ARG A 49 31.97 -21.62 -45.62
C ARG A 49 32.23 -22.12 -44.18
N PRO A 50 31.34 -21.89 -43.21
CA PRO A 50 31.52 -22.45 -41.87
C PRO A 50 31.18 -23.94 -41.87
N LEU A 51 32.16 -24.77 -41.49
CA LEU A 51 31.99 -26.18 -41.14
C LEU A 51 31.37 -26.26 -39.73
N SER A 52 30.19 -26.84 -39.61
CA SER A 52 29.59 -27.23 -38.34
C SER A 52 30.22 -28.55 -37.86
N VAL A 53 30.91 -28.53 -36.72
CA VAL A 53 31.38 -29.73 -36.02
C VAL A 53 30.24 -30.25 -35.15
N VAL A 54 29.76 -31.47 -35.42
CA VAL A 54 28.77 -32.17 -34.59
C VAL A 54 29.51 -33.08 -33.63
N VAL A 55 29.47 -32.77 -32.33
CA VAL A 55 29.88 -33.68 -31.26
C VAL A 55 28.69 -34.58 -30.91
N ARG A 56 28.81 -35.89 -31.17
CA ARG A 56 27.84 -36.91 -30.71
C ARG A 56 28.27 -37.40 -29.32
N ALA A 57 27.58 -36.95 -28.27
CA ALA A 57 27.60 -37.61 -26.97
C ALA A 57 26.43 -38.61 -26.89
N LYS A 58 26.72 -39.88 -26.62
CA LYS A 58 25.71 -40.90 -26.28
C LYS A 58 25.32 -40.74 -24.80
N GLY A 59 24.14 -40.17 -24.55
CA GLY A 59 23.47 -40.16 -23.23
C GLY A 59 22.25 -41.08 -23.24
N LYS A 60 22.07 -41.88 -22.17
CA LYS A 60 20.91 -42.76 -21.97
C LYS A 60 19.63 -41.93 -21.80
N ALA A 61 18.53 -42.44 -22.36
CA ALA A 61 17.21 -41.83 -22.33
C ALA A 61 16.66 -41.71 -20.89
N GLY A 62 16.42 -40.47 -20.47
CA GLY A 62 15.46 -40.09 -19.44
C GLY A 62 14.53 -39.05 -20.06
N ASP A 63 13.24 -39.11 -19.73
CA ASP A 63 12.21 -38.30 -20.36
C ASP A 63 12.54 -36.78 -20.31
N PRO A 64 12.33 -36.03 -21.42
CA PRO A 64 12.52 -34.60 -21.41
C PRO A 64 11.48 -33.91 -20.50
N PRO A 65 11.82 -32.81 -19.81
CA PRO A 65 10.83 -32.04 -19.05
C PRO A 65 9.73 -31.58 -20.00
N ASP A 66 8.47 -31.75 -19.58
CA ASP A 66 7.25 -31.47 -20.33
C ASP A 66 7.29 -30.10 -21.04
N VAL A 67 7.69 -30.13 -22.31
CA VAL A 67 7.51 -29.00 -23.23
C VAL A 67 6.09 -29.14 -23.78
N PRO A 68 5.20 -28.13 -23.63
CA PRO A 68 3.84 -28.24 -24.14
C PRO A 68 3.87 -28.49 -25.65
N LYS A 69 3.26 -29.60 -26.11
CA LYS A 69 3.10 -29.87 -27.54
C LYS A 69 2.31 -28.71 -28.18
N PRO A 70 2.67 -28.27 -29.40
CA PRO A 70 1.91 -27.24 -30.10
C PRO A 70 0.50 -27.77 -30.33
N ARG A 71 -0.48 -27.12 -29.68
CA ARG A 71 -1.89 -27.46 -29.74
C ARG A 71 -2.41 -27.09 -31.13
N ASP A 72 -3.14 -28.00 -31.76
CA ASP A 72 -3.72 -27.83 -33.09
C ASP A 72 -4.42 -26.47 -33.23
N GLN A 73 -3.92 -25.68 -34.18
CA GLN A 73 -4.50 -24.41 -34.59
C GLN A 73 -5.72 -24.68 -35.47
N ARG A 74 -6.87 -24.97 -34.86
CA ARG A 74 -8.22 -24.78 -35.45
C ARG A 74 -9.22 -25.11 -34.35
N GLN A 75 -9.98 -24.11 -33.90
CA GLN A 75 -10.92 -24.12 -32.75
C GLN A 75 -10.23 -23.83 -31.40
N GLY A 76 -10.33 -22.59 -30.93
CA GLY A 76 -9.79 -22.19 -29.62
C GLY A 76 -9.41 -20.71 -29.53
N GLY A 77 -9.37 -19.99 -30.65
CA GLY A 77 -8.94 -18.59 -30.70
C GLY A 77 -9.76 -17.59 -29.87
N ARG A 78 -10.97 -17.95 -29.45
CA ARG A 78 -11.82 -17.10 -28.57
C ARG A 78 -11.85 -17.55 -27.11
N GLU A 79 -11.57 -18.81 -26.81
CA GLU A 79 -11.67 -19.35 -25.45
C GLU A 79 -10.47 -18.95 -24.58
N TRP A 80 -9.25 -18.95 -25.13
CA TRP A 80 -8.07 -18.47 -24.39
C TRP A 80 -8.16 -16.97 -24.09
N LEU A 81 -8.70 -16.19 -25.05
CA LEU A 81 -9.03 -14.78 -24.90
C LEU A 81 -10.11 -14.57 -23.83
N GLN A 82 -11.18 -15.37 -23.78
CA GLN A 82 -12.15 -15.30 -22.67
C GLN A 82 -11.57 -15.76 -21.32
N SER A 83 -10.67 -16.74 -21.30
CA SER A 83 -9.93 -17.17 -20.11
C SER A 83 -9.01 -16.09 -19.54
N ILE A 84 -8.52 -15.18 -20.40
CA ILE A 84 -7.74 -13.99 -20.02
C ILE A 84 -8.67 -12.82 -19.68
N LEU A 85 -9.80 -12.67 -20.37
CA LEU A 85 -10.64 -11.46 -20.30
C LEU A 85 -11.69 -11.45 -19.18
N SER A 86 -12.10 -12.58 -18.60
CA SER A 86 -12.88 -12.55 -17.35
C SER A 86 -12.96 -13.93 -16.68
N ARG A 87 -12.04 -14.22 -15.76
CA ARG A 87 -12.25 -15.32 -14.78
C ARG A 87 -13.16 -14.90 -13.63
N PHE A 88 -13.37 -13.60 -13.46
CA PHE A 88 -14.29 -12.99 -12.51
C PHE A 88 -15.36 -12.23 -13.30
N GLY A 89 -16.60 -12.72 -13.25
CA GLY A 89 -17.76 -11.91 -13.65
C GLY A 89 -18.26 -11.08 -12.47
N PRO A 90 -19.00 -9.97 -12.69
CA PRO A 90 -19.58 -9.17 -11.62
C PRO A 90 -20.46 -10.04 -10.71
N VAL A 91 -20.53 -9.70 -9.42
CA VAL A 91 -21.41 -10.37 -8.46
C VAL A 91 -22.85 -10.23 -8.96
N LYS A 92 -23.55 -11.37 -9.13
CA LYS A 92 -24.99 -11.39 -9.40
C LYS A 92 -25.73 -11.39 -8.07
N GLU A 93 -26.84 -10.65 -8.00
CA GLU A 93 -27.57 -10.32 -6.78
C GLU A 93 -27.75 -11.53 -5.84
N LYS A 94 -27.17 -11.38 -4.62
CA LYS A 94 -27.21 -12.27 -3.45
C LYS A 94 -26.27 -13.48 -3.48
N ALA A 95 -25.23 -13.41 -2.63
CA ALA A 95 -24.47 -14.58 -2.22
C ALA A 95 -25.41 -15.57 -1.52
N SER A 96 -25.39 -16.84 -1.93
CA SER A 96 -26.01 -17.91 -1.14
C SER A 96 -25.23 -18.06 0.17
N ASN A 97 -25.80 -17.60 1.27
CA ASN A 97 -25.20 -17.66 2.61
C ASN A 97 -24.96 -19.12 3.03
N THR A 98 -23.72 -19.61 2.89
CA THR A 98 -23.31 -20.92 3.44
C THR A 98 -22.40 -20.77 4.67
N THR A 99 -21.74 -19.63 4.84
CA THR A 99 -20.89 -19.37 6.01
C THR A 99 -21.64 -18.45 6.97
N VAL A 100 -21.90 -18.95 8.18
CA VAL A 100 -22.57 -18.20 9.26
C VAL A 100 -21.56 -17.98 10.37
N LEU A 101 -21.35 -16.72 10.76
CA LEU A 101 -20.49 -16.41 11.90
C LEU A 101 -21.19 -16.79 13.21
N ASP A 102 -20.43 -17.14 14.24
CA ASP A 102 -21.01 -17.67 15.48
C ASP A 102 -22.00 -16.69 16.15
N PHE A 103 -21.70 -15.39 16.10
CA PHE A 103 -22.57 -14.34 16.65
C PHE A 103 -23.80 -14.05 15.77
N GLU A 104 -23.86 -14.58 14.55
CA GLU A 104 -24.99 -14.44 13.63
C GLU A 104 -25.99 -15.59 13.72
N LYS A 105 -25.67 -16.69 14.43
CA LYS A 105 -26.58 -17.84 14.60
C LYS A 105 -27.99 -17.42 15.05
N PRO A 106 -28.17 -16.52 16.05
CA PRO A 106 -29.51 -16.08 16.43
C PRO A 106 -30.26 -15.34 15.32
N LEU A 107 -29.54 -14.65 14.42
CA LEU A 107 -30.13 -13.97 13.27
C LEU A 107 -30.60 -14.98 12.22
N VAL A 108 -29.76 -15.98 11.94
CA VAL A 108 -30.08 -17.03 10.96
C VAL A 108 -31.25 -17.90 11.43
N GLU A 109 -31.30 -18.23 12.72
CA GLU A 109 -32.44 -18.95 13.31
C GLU A 109 -33.74 -18.16 13.16
N LEU A 110 -33.70 -16.85 13.38
CA LEU A 110 -34.86 -15.98 13.21
C LEU A 110 -35.28 -15.86 11.73
N ASP A 111 -34.33 -15.73 10.81
CA ASP A 111 -34.60 -15.73 9.36
C ASP A 111 -35.16 -17.08 8.87
N ASN A 112 -34.71 -18.20 9.43
CA ASN A 112 -35.27 -19.53 9.15
C ASN A 112 -36.71 -19.62 9.65
N ARG A 113 -36.98 -19.14 10.87
CA ARG A 113 -38.34 -19.14 11.44
C ARG A 113 -39.31 -18.27 10.64
N ILE A 114 -38.86 -17.12 10.12
CA ILE A 114 -39.66 -16.29 9.21
C ILE A 114 -39.99 -17.06 7.92
N ARG A 115 -39.01 -17.79 7.36
CA ARG A 115 -39.22 -18.62 6.16
C ARG A 115 -40.19 -19.78 6.42
N GLU A 116 -40.06 -20.47 7.53
CA GLU A 116 -40.99 -21.55 7.93
C GLU A 116 -42.41 -21.02 8.11
N VAL A 117 -42.59 -19.90 8.82
CA VAL A 117 -43.91 -19.28 9.00
C VAL A 117 -44.53 -18.88 7.65
N ARG A 118 -43.72 -18.33 6.72
CA ARG A 118 -44.17 -18.03 5.35
C ARG A 118 -44.64 -19.27 4.60
N GLN A 119 -43.83 -20.33 4.63
CA GLN A 119 -44.14 -21.57 3.93
C GLN A 119 -45.42 -22.22 4.48
N VAL A 120 -45.56 -22.32 5.80
CA VAL A 120 -46.74 -22.90 6.45
C VAL A 120 -48.00 -22.07 6.18
N ALA A 121 -47.88 -20.74 6.11
CA ALA A 121 -49.00 -19.88 5.78
C ALA A 121 -49.48 -20.05 4.34
N GLU A 122 -48.55 -20.19 3.40
CA GLU A 122 -48.83 -20.45 1.98
C GLU A 122 -49.46 -21.84 1.77
N GLU A 123 -48.95 -22.87 2.46
CA GLU A 123 -49.48 -24.24 2.41
C GLU A 123 -50.89 -24.35 3.00
N ASN A 124 -51.20 -23.61 4.07
CA ASN A 124 -52.48 -23.69 4.77
C ASN A 124 -53.48 -22.60 4.36
N GLY A 125 -53.10 -21.67 3.47
CA GLY A 125 -53.96 -20.57 3.04
C GLY A 125 -54.37 -19.61 4.16
N VAL A 126 -53.54 -19.45 5.21
CA VAL A 126 -53.82 -18.60 6.38
C VAL A 126 -53.10 -17.27 6.25
N ASP A 127 -53.80 -16.16 6.48
CA ASP A 127 -53.17 -14.83 6.51
C ASP A 127 -52.41 -14.60 7.82
N VAL A 128 -51.08 -14.66 7.74
CA VAL A 128 -50.17 -14.32 8.85
C VAL A 128 -49.31 -13.09 8.51
N SER A 129 -49.76 -12.25 7.57
CA SER A 129 -48.97 -11.10 7.07
C SER A 129 -48.50 -10.17 8.18
N ASN A 130 -49.34 -9.93 9.20
CA ASN A 130 -48.97 -9.08 10.34
C ASN A 130 -47.89 -9.72 11.23
N GLN A 131 -47.98 -11.02 11.49
CA GLN A 131 -46.99 -11.74 12.29
C GLN A 131 -45.64 -11.81 11.57
N ILE A 132 -45.64 -11.99 10.24
CA ILE A 132 -44.43 -11.93 9.42
C ILE A 132 -43.79 -10.54 9.52
N LYS A 133 -44.57 -9.46 9.38
CA LYS A 133 -44.05 -8.09 9.51
C LYS A 133 -43.41 -7.83 10.87
N GLU A 134 -44.06 -8.23 11.96
CA GLU A 134 -43.51 -8.12 13.31
C GLU A 134 -42.19 -8.90 13.48
N LEU A 135 -42.13 -10.13 12.95
CA LEU A 135 -40.91 -10.93 12.98
C LEU A 135 -39.79 -10.32 12.13
N GLU A 136 -40.10 -9.77 10.96
CA GLU A 136 -39.14 -9.08 10.09
C GLU A 136 -38.58 -7.80 10.73
N GLU A 137 -39.44 -7.01 11.39
CA GLU A 137 -39.01 -5.83 12.15
C GLU A 137 -38.11 -6.22 13.32
N ARG A 138 -38.49 -7.27 14.06
CA ARG A 138 -37.65 -7.81 15.15
C ARG A 138 -36.31 -8.32 14.63
N ALA A 139 -36.29 -9.01 13.48
CA ALA A 139 -35.06 -9.48 12.86
C ALA A 139 -34.15 -8.33 12.42
N LYS A 140 -34.74 -7.29 11.81
CA LYS A 140 -34.03 -6.08 11.41
C LYS A 140 -33.42 -5.36 12.62
N GLN A 141 -34.18 -5.22 13.71
CA GLN A 141 -33.72 -4.57 14.93
C GLN A 141 -32.61 -5.39 15.61
N LEU A 142 -32.78 -6.71 15.73
CA LEU A 142 -31.75 -7.59 16.29
C LEU A 142 -30.47 -7.55 15.46
N ARG A 143 -30.57 -7.59 14.12
CA ARG A 143 -29.41 -7.48 13.21
C ARG A 143 -28.68 -6.16 13.44
N LYS A 144 -29.43 -5.06 13.57
CA LYS A 144 -28.87 -3.74 13.86
C LYS A 144 -28.13 -3.70 15.20
N ASP A 145 -28.74 -4.24 16.25
CA ASP A 145 -28.14 -4.24 17.59
C ASP A 145 -26.90 -5.12 17.67
N THR A 146 -26.90 -6.29 17.01
CA THR A 146 -25.73 -7.18 16.90
C THR A 146 -24.58 -6.49 16.18
N TYR A 147 -24.83 -5.90 15.01
CA TYR A 147 -23.79 -5.27 14.19
C TYR A 147 -23.26 -3.94 14.79
N ASN A 148 -24.09 -3.21 15.51
CA ASN A 148 -23.64 -2.01 16.24
C ASN A 148 -22.75 -2.33 17.45
N ARG A 149 -22.81 -3.56 17.97
CA ARG A 149 -22.10 -3.99 19.18
C ARG A 149 -21.01 -5.03 18.91
N LEU A 150 -20.50 -5.09 17.67
CA LEU A 150 -19.42 -6.00 17.32
C LEU A 150 -18.17 -5.70 18.15
N THR A 151 -17.70 -6.73 18.84
CA THR A 151 -16.37 -6.71 19.46
C THR A 151 -15.28 -6.64 18.39
N PRO A 152 -14.06 -6.17 18.72
CA PRO A 152 -12.98 -6.10 17.75
C PRO A 152 -12.68 -7.44 17.04
N ILE A 153 -12.75 -8.56 17.76
CA ILE A 153 -12.53 -9.89 17.18
C ILE A 153 -13.68 -10.33 16.26
N GLN A 154 -14.93 -9.99 16.59
CA GLN A 154 -16.07 -10.25 15.70
C GLN A 154 -15.96 -9.41 14.43
N ARG A 155 -15.55 -8.15 14.54
CA ARG A 155 -15.29 -7.29 13.37
C ARG A 155 -14.16 -7.85 12.49
N LEU A 156 -13.10 -8.39 13.09
CA LEU A 156 -12.06 -9.12 12.34
C LEU A 156 -12.63 -10.34 11.59
N GLN A 157 -13.56 -11.09 12.20
CA GLN A 157 -14.24 -12.20 11.51
C GLN A 157 -15.08 -11.71 10.32
N VAL A 158 -15.76 -10.57 10.45
CA VAL A 158 -16.49 -9.94 9.34
C VAL A 158 -15.54 -9.47 8.23
N ALA A 159 -14.39 -8.88 8.57
CA ALA A 159 -13.35 -8.48 7.61
C ALA A 159 -12.79 -9.69 6.83
N ARG A 160 -12.74 -10.86 7.49
CA ARG A 160 -12.30 -12.15 6.94
C ARG A 160 -13.41 -12.98 6.29
N HIS A 161 -14.62 -12.44 6.20
CA HIS A 161 -15.77 -13.22 5.75
C HIS A 161 -15.54 -13.75 4.31
N PRO A 162 -15.76 -15.06 4.03
CA PRO A 162 -15.46 -15.64 2.71
C PRO A 162 -16.21 -14.99 1.55
N ASN A 163 -17.41 -14.47 1.81
CA ASN A 163 -18.24 -13.77 0.83
C ASN A 163 -18.06 -12.25 0.84
N ARG A 164 -17.06 -11.72 1.57
CA ARG A 164 -16.78 -10.28 1.54
C ARG A 164 -16.38 -9.87 0.12
N PRO A 165 -16.95 -8.78 -0.44
CA PRO A 165 -16.63 -8.37 -1.81
C PRO A 165 -15.13 -8.13 -1.99
N THR A 166 -14.57 -8.75 -3.02
CA THR A 166 -13.15 -8.64 -3.40
C THR A 166 -12.90 -7.38 -4.24
N PHE A 167 -11.63 -7.04 -4.50
CA PHE A 167 -11.27 -5.89 -5.32
C PHE A 167 -11.95 -5.89 -6.69
N LEU A 168 -11.91 -7.00 -7.44
CA LEU A 168 -12.55 -7.11 -8.75
C LEU A 168 -14.08 -6.96 -8.68
N ASP A 169 -14.71 -7.38 -7.56
CA ASP A 169 -16.14 -7.19 -7.35
C ASP A 169 -16.47 -5.70 -7.29
N ILE A 170 -15.65 -4.94 -6.57
CA ILE A 170 -15.82 -3.50 -6.41
C ILE A 170 -15.49 -2.80 -7.73
N ALA A 171 -14.30 -3.04 -8.30
CA ALA A 171 -13.82 -2.38 -9.50
C ALA A 171 -14.79 -2.49 -10.68
N LEU A 172 -15.34 -3.69 -10.93
CA LEU A 172 -16.29 -3.92 -12.01
C LEU A 172 -17.67 -3.29 -11.77
N ASN A 173 -18.05 -3.00 -10.52
CA ASN A 173 -19.35 -2.44 -10.18
C ASN A 173 -19.34 -0.92 -9.95
N ILE A 174 -18.21 -0.34 -9.55
CA ILE A 174 -18.10 1.12 -9.34
C ILE A 174 -17.63 1.88 -10.58
N SER A 175 -17.05 1.18 -11.55
CA SER A 175 -16.52 1.79 -12.78
C SER A 175 -17.42 1.53 -13.98
N GLU A 176 -17.49 2.47 -14.92
CA GLU A 176 -18.22 2.27 -16.18
C GLU A 176 -17.45 1.35 -17.14
N LYS A 177 -16.11 1.39 -17.06
CA LYS A 177 -15.19 0.58 -17.85
C LYS A 177 -14.00 0.22 -16.98
N PHE A 178 -13.60 -1.04 -17.00
CA PHE A 178 -12.37 -1.51 -16.36
C PHE A 178 -11.56 -2.34 -17.36
N VAL A 179 -10.27 -2.05 -17.46
CA VAL A 179 -9.32 -2.80 -18.29
C VAL A 179 -8.17 -3.26 -17.40
N GLU A 180 -8.12 -4.56 -17.12
CA GLU A 180 -7.05 -5.17 -16.34
C GLU A 180 -5.71 -5.10 -17.09
N LEU A 181 -4.64 -4.83 -16.35
CA LEU A 181 -3.28 -4.70 -16.85
C LEU A 181 -2.34 -5.63 -16.08
N HIS A 182 -1.49 -6.35 -16.82
CA HIS A 182 -0.72 -7.48 -16.30
C HIS A 182 0.79 -7.25 -16.34
N GLY A 183 1.50 -7.93 -15.45
CA GLY A 183 2.95 -8.12 -15.46
C GLY A 183 3.77 -7.00 -14.82
N ASP A 184 4.92 -7.36 -14.24
CA ASP A 184 5.89 -6.43 -13.63
C ASP A 184 7.01 -5.98 -14.60
N ARG A 185 7.09 -6.60 -15.79
CA ARG A 185 8.22 -6.51 -16.76
C ARG A 185 9.55 -7.12 -16.27
N GLY A 186 9.56 -7.76 -15.10
CA GLY A 186 10.61 -8.64 -14.60
C GLY A 186 10.41 -10.11 -14.97
N GLY A 187 9.27 -10.45 -15.58
CA GLY A 187 8.98 -11.77 -16.15
C GLY A 187 7.82 -12.49 -15.47
N LEU A 188 7.18 -11.89 -14.47
CA LEU A 188 6.08 -12.50 -13.71
C LEU A 188 4.85 -11.58 -13.67
N ASP A 189 3.69 -12.20 -13.49
CA ASP A 189 2.43 -11.51 -13.20
C ASP A 189 1.84 -12.11 -11.93
N ASP A 190 1.85 -11.34 -10.84
CA ASP A 190 1.34 -11.80 -9.56
C ASP A 190 -0.20 -11.78 -9.56
N PRO A 191 -0.89 -12.92 -9.41
CA PRO A 191 -2.34 -12.94 -9.36
C PRO A 191 -2.91 -12.31 -8.09
N ALA A 192 -2.16 -12.20 -6.99
CA ALA A 192 -2.64 -11.61 -5.73
C ALA A 192 -2.76 -10.07 -5.78
N MET A 193 -2.12 -9.42 -6.75
CA MET A 193 -2.19 -7.98 -6.97
C MET A 193 -2.81 -7.73 -8.34
N VAL A 194 -3.92 -7.02 -8.45
CA VAL A 194 -4.55 -6.70 -9.74
C VAL A 194 -4.43 -5.20 -9.99
N CYS A 195 -4.16 -4.81 -11.23
CA CYS A 195 -4.04 -3.41 -11.64
C CYS A 195 -4.88 -3.18 -12.90
N GLY A 196 -5.41 -1.98 -13.10
CA GLY A 196 -6.18 -1.68 -14.30
C GLY A 196 -6.58 -0.22 -14.42
N LEU A 197 -6.93 0.18 -15.64
CA LEU A 197 -7.55 1.48 -15.90
C LEU A 197 -9.05 1.38 -15.71
N ALA A 198 -9.60 2.30 -14.93
CA ALA A 198 -11.03 2.39 -14.65
C ALA A 198 -11.58 3.76 -15.06
N SER A 199 -12.80 3.81 -15.58
CA SER A 199 -13.56 5.04 -15.75
C SER A 199 -14.57 5.17 -14.61
N MET A 200 -14.63 6.33 -13.97
CA MET A 200 -15.64 6.64 -12.96
C MET A 200 -16.06 8.10 -13.08
N ASP A 201 -17.35 8.36 -13.30
CA ASP A 201 -17.93 9.70 -13.52
C ASP A 201 -17.21 10.49 -14.63
N GLY A 202 -16.79 9.79 -15.69
CA GLY A 202 -16.08 10.37 -16.84
C GLY A 202 -14.59 10.67 -16.60
N ILE A 203 -14.06 10.33 -15.42
CA ILE A 203 -12.64 10.50 -15.07
C ILE A 203 -11.95 9.15 -15.13
N SER A 204 -10.73 9.12 -15.69
CA SER A 204 -9.90 7.91 -15.75
C SER A 204 -9.02 7.77 -14.52
N PHE A 205 -9.10 6.63 -13.85
CA PHE A 205 -8.33 6.27 -12.66
C PHE A 205 -7.43 5.06 -12.93
N MET A 206 -6.29 5.00 -12.24
CA MET A 206 -5.52 3.77 -12.10
C MET A 206 -5.96 3.05 -10.83
N PHE A 207 -6.60 1.90 -10.98
CA PHE A 207 -7.00 1.03 -9.87
C PHE A 207 -5.94 -0.02 -9.63
N ILE A 208 -5.58 -0.22 -8.36
CA ILE A 208 -4.61 -1.23 -7.92
C ILE A 208 -5.17 -1.87 -6.66
N GLY A 209 -5.23 -3.20 -6.57
CA GLY A 209 -5.83 -3.83 -5.40
C GLY A 209 -5.33 -5.22 -5.13
N HIS A 210 -5.41 -5.60 -3.86
CA HIS A 210 -5.25 -6.99 -3.46
C HIS A 210 -6.47 -7.77 -3.92
N GLN A 211 -6.25 -8.90 -4.58
CA GLN A 211 -7.32 -9.76 -5.05
C GLN A 211 -7.30 -11.07 -4.27
N LYS A 212 -8.30 -11.28 -3.39
CA LYS A 212 -8.61 -12.60 -2.81
C LYS A 212 -9.47 -13.43 -3.78
N GLY A 213 -9.67 -14.71 -3.47
CA GLY A 213 -10.57 -15.59 -4.22
C GLY A 213 -11.94 -15.74 -3.56
N ARG A 214 -12.99 -15.95 -4.35
CA ARG A 214 -14.36 -16.21 -3.84
C ARG A 214 -14.55 -17.65 -3.37
N ASN A 215 -13.67 -18.55 -3.79
CA ASN A 215 -13.70 -19.97 -3.43
C ASN A 215 -12.28 -20.51 -3.20
N THR A 216 -12.15 -21.73 -2.71
CA THR A 216 -10.86 -22.35 -2.37
C THR A 216 -9.90 -22.39 -3.56
N LYS A 217 -10.38 -22.72 -4.77
CA LYS A 217 -9.53 -22.80 -5.96
C LYS A 217 -8.97 -21.43 -6.34
N GLU A 218 -9.82 -20.42 -6.33
CA GLU A 218 -9.39 -19.04 -6.59
C GLU A 218 -8.48 -18.50 -5.49
N ASN A 219 -8.74 -18.83 -4.22
CA ASN A 219 -7.90 -18.41 -3.11
C ASN A 219 -6.49 -18.99 -3.23
N ILE A 220 -6.35 -20.27 -3.58
CA ILE A 220 -5.03 -20.87 -3.84
C ILE A 220 -4.35 -20.16 -5.02
N TYR A 221 -5.06 -19.94 -6.13
CA TYR A 221 -4.51 -19.27 -7.32
C TYR A 221 -4.04 -17.83 -7.01
N ARG A 222 -4.83 -17.08 -6.24
CA ARG A 222 -4.57 -15.70 -5.84
C ARG A 222 -3.69 -15.60 -4.59
N ASN A 223 -3.09 -16.70 -4.14
CA ASN A 223 -2.29 -16.77 -2.92
C ASN A 223 -2.97 -16.12 -1.70
N PHE A 224 -4.29 -16.29 -1.58
CA PHE A 224 -5.14 -15.69 -0.54
C PHE A 224 -5.02 -14.16 -0.43
N GLY A 225 -4.70 -13.49 -1.54
CA GLY A 225 -4.46 -12.05 -1.56
C GLY A 225 -3.14 -11.63 -0.90
N MET A 226 -2.16 -12.54 -0.77
CA MET A 226 -0.81 -12.26 -0.27
C MET A 226 0.15 -12.05 -1.44
N PRO A 227 0.55 -10.81 -1.78
CA PRO A 227 1.42 -10.56 -2.91
C PRO A 227 2.85 -11.05 -2.65
N GLN A 228 3.46 -11.55 -3.72
CA GLN A 228 4.89 -11.75 -3.86
C GLN A 228 5.57 -10.42 -4.29
N PRO A 229 6.91 -10.35 -4.31
CA PRO A 229 7.63 -9.10 -4.61
C PRO A 229 7.27 -8.53 -5.99
N ASN A 230 7.08 -9.40 -6.98
CA ASN A 230 6.62 -9.05 -8.33
C ASN A 230 5.23 -8.39 -8.35
N GLY A 231 4.35 -8.70 -7.39
CA GLY A 231 3.07 -8.02 -7.22
C GLY A 231 3.25 -6.54 -6.86
N TYR A 232 4.12 -6.24 -5.90
CA TYR A 232 4.42 -4.85 -5.53
C TYR A 232 5.15 -4.09 -6.64
N ARG A 233 6.08 -4.74 -7.35
CA ARG A 233 6.74 -4.16 -8.53
C ARG A 233 5.76 -3.86 -9.66
N LYS A 234 4.79 -4.75 -9.90
CA LYS A 234 3.68 -4.52 -10.84
C LYS A 234 2.84 -3.31 -10.41
N ALA A 235 2.45 -3.25 -9.14
CA ALA A 235 1.70 -2.11 -8.61
C ALA A 235 2.47 -0.79 -8.85
N LEU A 236 3.75 -0.73 -8.47
CA LEU A 236 4.58 0.45 -8.66
C LEU A 236 4.73 0.85 -10.14
N ARG A 237 4.89 -0.14 -11.03
CA ARG A 237 4.95 0.11 -12.48
C ARG A 237 3.72 0.89 -12.93
N PHE A 238 2.54 0.47 -12.52
CA PHE A 238 1.29 1.12 -12.93
C PHE A 238 1.01 2.42 -12.17
N MET A 239 1.45 2.57 -10.92
CA MET A 239 1.46 3.88 -10.25
C MET A 239 2.33 4.89 -11.01
N ARG A 240 3.51 4.49 -11.49
CA ARG A 240 4.36 5.34 -12.35
C ARG A 240 3.69 5.69 -13.68
N HIS A 241 2.88 4.78 -14.24
CA HIS A 241 2.10 5.10 -15.46
C HIS A 241 1.02 6.12 -15.14
N ALA A 242 0.30 5.95 -14.04
CA ALA A 242 -0.70 6.90 -13.58
C ALA A 242 -0.10 8.29 -13.37
N ASP A 243 1.04 8.38 -12.68
CA ASP A 243 1.76 9.65 -12.51
C ASP A 243 2.20 10.27 -13.84
N LYS A 244 2.70 9.47 -14.78
CA LYS A 244 3.14 9.95 -16.09
C LYS A 244 1.99 10.54 -16.92
N PHE A 245 0.82 9.93 -16.87
CA PHE A 245 -0.34 10.31 -17.69
C PHE A 245 -1.37 11.18 -16.95
N GLY A 246 -1.12 11.51 -15.68
CA GLY A 246 -2.00 12.35 -14.88
C GLY A 246 -3.26 11.64 -14.39
N PHE A 247 -3.27 10.30 -14.31
CA PHE A 247 -4.41 9.56 -13.76
C PHE A 247 -4.33 9.54 -12.23
N PRO A 248 -5.39 9.93 -11.51
CA PRO A 248 -5.50 9.67 -10.07
C PRO A 248 -5.41 8.18 -9.79
N ILE A 249 -4.82 7.82 -8.64
CA ILE A 249 -4.61 6.43 -8.24
C ILE A 249 -5.61 6.08 -7.14
N VAL A 250 -6.29 4.94 -7.27
CA VAL A 250 -7.10 4.35 -6.20
C VAL A 250 -6.54 2.99 -5.85
N THR A 251 -6.20 2.79 -4.57
CA THR A 251 -5.72 1.51 -4.08
C THR A 251 -6.76 0.81 -3.21
N PHE A 252 -6.86 -0.52 -3.33
CA PHE A 252 -7.80 -1.34 -2.57
C PHE A 252 -7.06 -2.37 -1.72
N VAL A 253 -7.15 -2.19 -0.40
CA VAL A 253 -6.41 -3.00 0.57
C VAL A 253 -7.26 -4.14 1.11
N ASP A 254 -6.85 -5.37 0.81
CA ASP A 254 -7.45 -6.61 1.33
C ASP A 254 -6.44 -7.76 1.34
N THR A 255 -5.52 -7.72 2.29
CA THR A 255 -4.46 -8.71 2.43
C THR A 255 -4.23 -9.04 3.91
N PRO A 256 -4.03 -10.33 4.26
CA PRO A 256 -3.55 -10.67 5.60
C PRO A 256 -2.09 -10.26 5.81
N GLY A 257 -1.35 -9.97 4.72
CA GLY A 257 0.04 -9.55 4.71
C GLY A 257 0.75 -9.94 3.41
N ALA A 258 1.99 -9.47 3.25
CA ALA A 258 2.85 -9.92 2.17
C ALA A 258 3.15 -11.42 2.30
N TYR A 259 3.33 -12.13 1.18
CA TYR A 259 3.64 -13.54 1.23
C TYR A 259 5.00 -13.79 1.90
N ALA A 260 4.99 -14.52 3.01
CA ALA A 260 6.17 -14.83 3.83
C ALA A 260 6.77 -16.20 3.46
N GLY A 261 7.22 -16.34 2.21
CA GLY A 261 7.81 -17.57 1.68
C GLY A 261 9.28 -17.40 1.27
N LYS A 262 10.03 -18.50 1.27
CA LYS A 262 11.47 -18.51 0.91
C LYS A 262 11.76 -17.83 -0.43
N ALA A 263 10.98 -18.14 -1.47
CA ALA A 263 11.13 -17.53 -2.79
C ALA A 263 10.85 -16.02 -2.78
N ALA A 264 9.93 -15.54 -1.95
CA ALA A 264 9.66 -14.11 -1.82
C ALA A 264 10.84 -13.38 -1.14
N GLU A 265 11.45 -13.99 -0.13
CA GLU A 265 12.66 -13.46 0.49
C GLU A 265 13.85 -13.42 -0.49
N GLU A 266 14.09 -14.52 -1.22
CA GLU A 266 15.15 -14.59 -2.25
C GLU A 266 14.97 -13.54 -3.37
N LEU A 267 13.71 -13.21 -3.70
CA LEU A 267 13.35 -12.19 -4.69
C LEU A 267 13.23 -10.77 -4.12
N GLY A 268 13.49 -10.56 -2.82
CA GLY A 268 13.52 -9.24 -2.19
C GLY A 268 12.14 -8.69 -1.81
N GLN A 269 11.37 -9.40 -0.99
CA GLN A 269 10.07 -8.92 -0.48
C GLN A 269 10.17 -7.60 0.27
N GLY A 270 11.16 -7.47 1.17
CA GLY A 270 11.41 -6.22 1.90
C GLY A 270 11.79 -5.06 0.98
N GLU A 271 12.60 -5.32 -0.05
CA GLU A 271 12.99 -4.30 -1.06
C GLU A 271 11.78 -3.82 -1.85
N ALA A 272 10.97 -4.75 -2.38
CA ALA A 272 9.81 -4.40 -3.20
C ALA A 272 8.80 -3.55 -2.41
N ILE A 273 8.57 -3.87 -1.13
CA ILE A 273 7.75 -3.04 -0.25
C ILE A 273 8.40 -1.67 -0.02
N ALA A 274 9.67 -1.64 0.40
CA ALA A 274 10.35 -0.38 0.73
C ALA A 274 10.43 0.60 -0.45
N VAL A 275 10.70 0.09 -1.66
CA VAL A 275 10.72 0.90 -2.88
C VAL A 275 9.34 1.45 -3.19
N ASN A 276 8.27 0.66 -3.04
CA ASN A 276 6.92 1.19 -3.20
C ASN A 276 6.66 2.36 -2.23
N LEU A 277 6.95 2.18 -0.94
CA LEU A 277 6.73 3.23 0.06
C LEU A 277 7.48 4.52 -0.31
N ARG A 278 8.76 4.41 -0.67
CA ARG A 278 9.59 5.55 -1.08
C ARG A 278 9.01 6.29 -2.28
N GLU A 279 8.68 5.55 -3.34
CA GLU A 279 8.23 6.14 -4.61
C GLU A 279 6.83 6.74 -4.48
N MET A 280 5.97 6.15 -3.65
CA MET A 280 4.61 6.64 -3.41
C MET A 280 4.59 8.04 -2.81
N PHE A 281 5.61 8.50 -2.09
CA PHE A 281 5.69 9.90 -1.64
C PHE A 281 5.95 10.89 -2.79
N GLY A 282 6.58 10.44 -3.87
CA GLY A 282 6.98 11.29 -5.00
C GLY A 282 5.93 11.48 -6.09
N PHE A 283 4.80 10.76 -6.08
CA PHE A 283 3.79 10.89 -7.15
C PHE A 283 3.03 12.23 -7.07
N ARG A 284 2.88 12.87 -8.23
CA ARG A 284 2.24 14.17 -8.46
C ARG A 284 0.72 14.08 -8.56
N VAL A 285 0.21 12.88 -8.85
CA VAL A 285 -1.24 12.59 -8.88
C VAL A 285 -1.75 12.20 -7.49
N PRO A 286 -3.02 12.50 -7.16
CA PRO A 286 -3.57 12.11 -5.87
C PRO A 286 -3.75 10.60 -5.77
N ILE A 287 -3.51 10.06 -4.57
CA ILE A 287 -3.69 8.65 -4.25
C ILE A 287 -4.76 8.54 -3.16
N ILE A 288 -5.78 7.71 -3.38
CA ILE A 288 -6.81 7.40 -2.39
C ILE A 288 -6.78 5.89 -2.13
N SER A 289 -6.49 5.48 -0.90
CA SER A 289 -6.47 4.08 -0.48
C SER A 289 -7.78 3.75 0.23
N VAL A 290 -8.37 2.59 -0.06
CA VAL A 290 -9.56 2.08 0.59
C VAL A 290 -9.27 0.69 1.15
N VAL A 291 -9.32 0.54 2.47
CA VAL A 291 -9.26 -0.77 3.13
C VAL A 291 -10.64 -1.40 3.06
N ILE A 292 -10.76 -2.41 2.20
CA ILE A 292 -12.04 -3.08 1.88
C ILE A 292 -12.21 -4.40 2.63
N GLY A 293 -11.15 -4.96 3.19
CA GLY A 293 -11.18 -6.18 3.99
C GLY A 293 -10.17 -6.08 5.13
N GLU A 294 -9.06 -6.79 5.00
CA GLU A 294 -7.96 -6.73 5.97
C GLU A 294 -6.78 -5.88 5.46
N GLY A 295 -6.23 -5.04 6.33
CA GLY A 295 -5.01 -4.29 6.10
C GLY A 295 -3.84 -4.85 6.89
N GLY A 296 -3.25 -5.94 6.39
CA GLY A 296 -2.16 -6.65 7.05
C GLY A 296 -0.77 -6.03 6.82
N SER A 297 -0.23 -5.39 7.86
CA SER A 297 1.19 -5.05 8.01
C SER A 297 1.79 -4.28 6.82
N GLY A 298 3.09 -4.45 6.58
CA GLY A 298 3.83 -3.84 5.48
C GLY A 298 3.29 -4.22 4.10
N GLY A 299 2.61 -5.38 3.96
CA GLY A 299 2.01 -5.78 2.69
C GLY A 299 0.84 -4.88 2.27
N ALA A 300 -0.02 -4.53 3.22
CA ALA A 300 -1.05 -3.53 3.03
C ALA A 300 -0.46 -2.12 2.79
N LEU A 301 0.54 -1.75 3.61
CA LEU A 301 1.17 -0.43 3.54
C LEU A 301 1.89 -0.18 2.21
N ALA A 302 2.39 -1.22 1.55
CA ALA A 302 3.09 -1.15 0.25
C ALA A 302 2.25 -0.56 -0.90
N ILE A 303 0.93 -0.46 -0.74
CA ILE A 303 0.05 0.30 -1.64
C ILE A 303 -0.85 1.30 -0.87
N GLY A 304 -0.52 1.57 0.39
CA GLY A 304 -1.31 2.37 1.33
C GLY A 304 -0.72 3.75 1.66
N CYS A 305 0.41 4.13 1.07
CA CYS A 305 0.99 5.48 1.21
C CYS A 305 0.21 6.52 0.39
N ALA A 306 -1.01 6.84 0.83
CA ALA A 306 -1.96 7.66 0.07
C ALA A 306 -2.22 9.04 0.69
N ASN A 307 -2.75 9.98 -0.13
CA ASN A 307 -3.24 11.28 0.34
C ASN A 307 -4.43 11.13 1.29
N LYS A 308 -5.32 10.18 0.98
CA LYS A 308 -6.44 9.78 1.83
C LYS A 308 -6.50 8.27 1.98
N ASN A 309 -6.62 7.83 3.23
CA ASN A 309 -6.83 6.45 3.63
C ASN A 309 -8.24 6.31 4.17
N LEU A 310 -9.10 5.62 3.44
CA LEU A 310 -10.46 5.29 3.83
C LEU A 310 -10.50 3.83 4.30
N ILE A 311 -11.45 3.51 5.18
CA ILE A 311 -11.64 2.15 5.69
C ILE A 311 -13.12 1.82 5.75
N MET A 312 -13.52 0.63 5.28
CA MET A 312 -14.91 0.19 5.44
C MET A 312 -15.23 -0.13 6.90
N GLU A 313 -16.49 0.06 7.29
CA GLU A 313 -16.96 -0.03 8.68
C GLU A 313 -16.61 -1.33 9.41
N ASN A 314 -16.53 -2.45 8.68
CA ASN A 314 -16.17 -3.76 9.22
C ASN A 314 -14.83 -4.28 8.69
N SER A 315 -14.00 -3.40 8.15
CA SER A 315 -12.59 -3.69 7.82
C SER A 315 -11.67 -3.49 9.02
N VAL A 316 -10.43 -3.97 8.91
CA VAL A 316 -9.41 -3.84 9.96
C VAL A 316 -8.07 -3.44 9.37
N TYR A 317 -7.22 -2.78 10.17
CA TYR A 317 -5.85 -2.45 9.79
C TYR A 317 -4.89 -2.67 10.96
N TYR A 318 -3.78 -3.37 10.75
CA TYR A 318 -2.91 -3.79 11.84
C TYR A 318 -1.45 -3.97 11.42
N VAL A 319 -0.53 -3.77 12.36
CA VAL A 319 0.92 -3.98 12.15
C VAL A 319 1.31 -5.46 12.12
N ALA A 320 0.61 -6.30 12.87
CA ALA A 320 0.78 -7.74 12.92
C ALA A 320 -0.58 -8.39 13.15
N SER A 321 -0.79 -9.60 12.61
CA SER A 321 -2.06 -10.29 12.84
C SER A 321 -2.28 -10.54 14.34
N PRO A 322 -3.52 -10.48 14.84
CA PRO A 322 -3.78 -10.74 16.26
C PRO A 322 -3.27 -12.10 16.73
N GLU A 323 -3.26 -13.11 15.87
CA GLU A 323 -2.71 -14.43 16.17
C GLU A 323 -1.19 -14.40 16.34
N ALA A 324 -0.47 -13.64 15.49
CA ALA A 324 0.97 -13.48 15.59
C ALA A 324 1.35 -12.66 16.83
N CYS A 325 0.62 -11.56 17.08
CA CYS A 325 0.78 -10.73 18.27
C CYS A 325 0.56 -11.55 19.55
N ALA A 326 -0.50 -12.37 19.60
CA ALA A 326 -0.79 -13.27 20.72
C ALA A 326 0.31 -14.30 20.96
N ALA A 327 0.82 -14.92 19.88
CA ALA A 327 1.92 -15.87 19.97
C ALA A 327 3.23 -15.24 20.50
N ILE A 328 3.49 -13.96 20.22
CA ILE A 328 4.71 -13.27 20.66
C ILE A 328 4.56 -12.75 22.09
N LEU A 329 3.54 -11.92 22.35
CA LEU A 329 3.40 -11.21 23.62
C LEU A 329 2.82 -12.08 24.74
N TRP A 330 1.93 -13.02 24.39
CA TRP A 330 1.28 -13.91 25.36
C TRP A 330 1.72 -15.36 25.26
N LYS A 331 2.62 -15.71 24.34
CA LYS A 331 3.09 -17.09 24.11
C LYS A 331 1.95 -18.10 23.89
N SER A 332 0.78 -17.63 23.43
CA SER A 332 -0.40 -18.45 23.19
C SER A 332 -1.25 -17.80 22.10
N ARG A 333 -1.63 -18.60 21.09
CA ARG A 333 -2.52 -18.16 20.01
C ARG A 333 -3.96 -17.97 20.48
N ASP A 334 -4.37 -18.65 21.56
CA ASP A 334 -5.72 -18.57 22.11
C ASP A 334 -6.04 -17.16 22.65
N LYS A 335 -5.00 -16.36 22.92
CA LYS A 335 -5.13 -14.95 23.34
C LYS A 335 -5.31 -13.98 22.18
N ALA A 336 -5.66 -14.45 20.98
CA ALA A 336 -5.93 -13.59 19.82
C ALA A 336 -7.02 -12.54 20.10
N GLY A 337 -8.06 -12.87 20.88
CA GLY A 337 -9.08 -11.91 21.30
C GLY A 337 -8.49 -10.74 22.09
N THR A 338 -7.69 -11.05 23.13
CA THR A 338 -6.98 -10.05 23.94
C THR A 338 -6.02 -9.21 23.09
N ALA A 339 -5.27 -9.84 22.18
CA ALA A 339 -4.37 -9.14 21.27
C ALA A 339 -5.12 -8.18 20.33
N THR A 340 -6.29 -8.60 19.82
CA THR A 340 -7.13 -7.78 18.93
C THR A 340 -7.59 -6.49 19.63
N GLU A 341 -8.02 -6.61 20.89
CA GLU A 341 -8.43 -5.46 21.71
C GLU A 341 -7.25 -4.52 22.00
N ALA A 342 -6.08 -5.08 22.34
CA ALA A 342 -4.88 -4.32 22.65
C ALA A 342 -4.34 -3.54 21.43
N LEU A 343 -4.40 -4.15 20.24
CA LEU A 343 -3.89 -3.55 19.00
C LEU A 343 -4.76 -2.41 18.45
N ARG A 344 -6.02 -2.27 18.89
CA ARG A 344 -6.94 -1.20 18.45
C ARG A 344 -7.07 -1.10 16.93
N ILE A 345 -7.36 -2.24 16.30
CA ILE A 345 -7.34 -2.43 14.84
C ILE A 345 -8.63 -1.97 14.12
N THR A 346 -9.60 -1.44 14.86
CA THR A 346 -10.95 -1.18 14.35
C THR A 346 -11.03 0.18 13.66
N PRO A 347 -11.97 0.39 12.71
CA PRO A 347 -12.09 1.65 11.99
C PRO A 347 -12.28 2.86 12.89
N ASP A 348 -13.08 2.73 13.96
CA ASP A 348 -13.31 3.82 14.91
C ASP A 348 -12.03 4.21 15.67
N ASP A 349 -11.24 3.23 16.09
CA ASP A 349 -9.95 3.48 16.72
C ASP A 349 -8.98 4.16 15.74
N LEU A 350 -8.89 3.65 14.51
CA LEU A 350 -7.94 4.11 13.49
C LEU A 350 -8.25 5.52 12.97
N VAL A 351 -9.54 5.87 12.86
CA VAL A 351 -9.97 7.24 12.54
C VAL A 351 -9.67 8.16 13.71
N ARG A 352 -9.95 7.74 14.95
CA ARG A 352 -9.62 8.53 16.15
C ARG A 352 -8.11 8.80 16.26
N PHE A 353 -7.26 7.86 15.84
CA PHE A 353 -5.80 8.02 15.83
C PHE A 353 -5.28 8.83 14.64
N GLY A 354 -6.12 9.18 13.66
CA GLY A 354 -5.71 9.89 12.44
C GLY A 354 -4.96 9.03 11.41
N VAL A 355 -4.89 7.71 11.62
CA VAL A 355 -4.29 6.77 10.66
C VAL A 355 -5.18 6.65 9.41
N MET A 356 -6.49 6.59 9.63
CA MET A 356 -7.54 6.62 8.60
C MET A 356 -8.25 7.98 8.62
N ASP A 357 -8.58 8.50 7.45
CA ASP A 357 -9.28 9.78 7.29
C ASP A 357 -10.80 9.63 7.40
N GLU A 358 -11.35 8.49 6.96
CA GLU A 358 -12.78 8.28 6.90
C GLU A 358 -13.17 6.82 7.05
N LYS A 359 -14.26 6.58 7.79
CA LYS A 359 -14.96 5.30 7.83
C LYS A 359 -16.11 5.31 6.82
N ILE A 360 -16.06 4.39 5.85
CA ILE A 360 -17.13 4.19 4.85
C ILE A 360 -18.19 3.25 5.44
N PRO A 361 -19.46 3.66 5.52
CA PRO A 361 -20.51 2.83 6.10
C PRO A 361 -20.77 1.58 5.26
N GLU A 362 -21.13 0.49 5.93
CA GLU A 362 -21.55 -0.76 5.28
C GLU A 362 -23.07 -0.95 5.40
N PRO A 363 -23.69 -1.74 4.51
CA PRO A 363 -25.11 -2.10 4.65
C PRO A 363 -25.37 -2.89 5.94
N LEU A 364 -26.64 -2.98 6.34
CA LEU A 364 -27.04 -3.74 7.51
C LEU A 364 -26.64 -5.21 7.36
N GLY A 365 -25.78 -5.70 8.24
CA GLY A 365 -25.20 -7.03 8.13
C GLY A 365 -23.83 -7.09 7.43
N ALA A 366 -23.19 -5.94 7.17
CA ALA A 366 -21.90 -5.80 6.50
C ALA A 366 -21.93 -6.06 4.97
N ALA A 367 -20.84 -5.71 4.29
CA ALA A 367 -20.78 -5.65 2.82
C ALA A 367 -21.07 -6.98 2.09
N HIS A 368 -20.96 -8.12 2.78
CA HIS A 368 -21.25 -9.43 2.17
C HIS A 368 -22.74 -9.76 2.11
N THR A 369 -23.59 -9.13 2.94
CA THR A 369 -25.05 -9.37 2.93
C THR A 369 -25.73 -8.62 1.79
N ASP A 370 -25.24 -7.42 1.47
CA ASP A 370 -25.73 -6.61 0.35
C ASP A 370 -24.58 -5.86 -0.37
N PRO A 371 -23.77 -6.57 -1.19
CA PRO A 371 -22.68 -5.96 -1.93
C PRO A 371 -23.12 -4.80 -2.82
N MET A 372 -24.30 -4.90 -3.43
CA MET A 372 -24.81 -3.90 -4.38
C MET A 372 -25.07 -2.55 -3.70
N SER A 373 -25.51 -2.56 -2.44
CA SER A 373 -25.63 -1.32 -1.65
C SER A 373 -24.30 -0.82 -1.10
N ALA A 374 -23.28 -1.69 -0.96
CA ALA A 374 -21.96 -1.29 -0.48
C ALA A 374 -21.14 -0.54 -1.55
N PHE A 375 -21.25 -0.93 -2.83
CA PHE A 375 -20.43 -0.36 -3.91
C PHE A 375 -20.63 1.15 -4.11
N PRO A 376 -21.86 1.71 -4.10
CA PRO A 376 -22.07 3.15 -4.19
C PRO A 376 -21.42 3.94 -3.05
N ALA A 377 -21.42 3.39 -1.83
CA ALA A 377 -20.78 4.05 -0.68
C ALA A 377 -19.26 4.17 -0.86
N ILE A 378 -18.62 3.14 -1.42
CA ILE A 378 -17.19 3.15 -1.75
C ILE A 378 -16.91 4.19 -2.86
N LYS A 379 -17.70 4.16 -3.94
CA LYS A 379 -17.59 5.13 -5.05
C LYS A 379 -17.69 6.56 -4.56
N GLU A 380 -18.72 6.87 -3.76
CA GLU A 380 -18.93 8.22 -3.25
C GLU A 380 -17.85 8.63 -2.24
N GLY A 381 -17.33 7.70 -1.42
CA GLY A 381 -16.14 7.93 -0.59
C GLY A 381 -14.93 8.36 -1.41
N ILE A 382 -14.60 7.62 -2.46
CA ILE A 382 -13.49 7.94 -3.36
C ILE A 382 -13.71 9.31 -4.02
N MET A 383 -14.89 9.52 -4.63
CA MET A 383 -15.17 10.72 -5.41
C MET A 383 -15.22 11.98 -4.54
N ARG A 384 -15.76 11.90 -3.32
CA ARG A 384 -15.78 13.02 -2.37
C ARG A 384 -14.37 13.52 -2.06
N HIS A 385 -13.42 12.62 -1.81
CA HIS A 385 -12.04 13.01 -1.54
C HIS A 385 -11.31 13.44 -2.81
N TYR A 386 -11.52 12.74 -3.94
CA TYR A 386 -10.91 13.10 -5.22
C TYR A 386 -11.25 14.53 -5.66
N ARG A 387 -12.51 14.96 -5.52
CA ARG A 387 -12.97 16.31 -5.91
C ARG A 387 -12.16 17.43 -5.26
N ARG A 388 -11.57 17.21 -4.08
CA ARG A 388 -10.68 18.18 -3.41
C ARG A 388 -9.34 18.33 -4.11
N TYR A 389 -8.80 17.23 -4.61
CA TYR A 389 -7.50 17.21 -5.29
C TYR A 389 -7.57 17.67 -6.75
N ALA A 390 -8.77 17.69 -7.35
CA ALA A 390 -8.95 18.13 -8.73
C ALA A 390 -8.51 19.58 -8.99
N SER A 391 -8.49 20.43 -7.95
CA SER A 391 -8.06 21.83 -8.04
C SER A 391 -6.67 22.10 -7.47
N MET A 392 -5.95 21.06 -7.01
CA MET A 392 -4.63 21.22 -6.38
C MET A 392 -3.50 21.04 -7.39
N SER A 393 -2.38 21.73 -7.17
CA SER A 393 -1.15 21.51 -7.94
C SER A 393 -0.48 20.18 -7.56
N ALA A 394 0.44 19.70 -8.41
CA ALA A 394 1.22 18.50 -8.14
C ALA A 394 2.01 18.60 -6.82
N GLU A 395 2.59 19.77 -6.56
CA GLU A 395 3.36 20.07 -5.35
C GLU A 395 2.46 20.07 -4.11
N GLU A 396 1.26 20.65 -4.21
CA GLU A 396 0.27 20.63 -3.13
C GLU A 396 -0.19 19.21 -2.81
N VAL A 397 -0.40 18.37 -3.84
CA VAL A 397 -0.76 16.94 -3.68
C VAL A 397 0.38 16.17 -2.98
N GLN A 398 1.62 16.39 -3.37
CA GLN A 398 2.78 15.75 -2.74
C GLN A 398 2.94 16.20 -1.28
N LEU A 399 2.81 17.51 -1.03
CA LEU A 399 2.93 18.09 0.32
C LEU A 399 1.82 17.57 1.25
N ASP A 400 0.56 17.51 0.79
CA ASP A 400 -0.55 16.93 1.55
C ASP A 400 -0.24 15.49 1.99
N ARG A 401 0.28 14.67 1.06
CA ARG A 401 0.70 13.28 1.37
C ARG A 401 1.83 13.27 2.39
N TYR A 402 2.88 14.04 2.18
CA TYR A 402 4.02 14.10 3.10
C TYR A 402 3.60 14.53 4.51
N SER A 403 2.82 15.62 4.62
CA SER A 403 2.34 16.15 5.89
C SER A 403 1.47 15.16 6.65
N LYS A 404 0.58 14.43 5.97
CA LYS A 404 -0.23 13.37 6.59
C LYS A 404 0.64 12.36 7.32
N PHE A 405 1.64 11.78 6.65
CA PHE A 405 2.48 10.75 7.26
C PHE A 405 3.45 11.32 8.29
N ARG A 406 3.95 12.55 8.11
CA ARG A 406 4.89 13.17 9.05
C ARG A 406 4.27 13.44 10.42
N GLN A 407 2.95 13.62 10.47
CA GLN A 407 2.17 13.83 11.70
C GLN A 407 1.78 12.53 12.41
N LEU A 408 2.03 11.36 11.81
CA LEU A 408 1.72 10.08 12.45
C LEU A 408 2.77 9.72 13.50
N GLY A 409 2.29 9.40 14.70
CA GLY A 409 3.11 9.06 15.85
C GLY A 409 2.87 10.05 16.99
N MET A 410 2.88 9.52 18.21
CA MET A 410 2.85 10.32 19.44
C MET A 410 4.02 9.87 20.29
N TRP A 411 4.85 10.83 20.70
CA TRP A 411 5.97 10.61 21.59
C TRP A 411 6.01 11.76 22.59
N GLU A 412 6.48 11.47 23.80
CA GLU A 412 6.83 12.52 24.75
C GLU A 412 8.26 12.96 24.44
N GLU A 413 8.42 14.26 24.17
CA GLU A 413 9.73 14.87 24.11
C GLU A 413 10.32 14.86 25.52
N PHE A 414 11.17 13.88 25.81
CA PHE A 414 11.93 13.88 27.06
C PHE A 414 12.96 15.01 26.99
N LEU A 415 12.60 16.16 27.56
CA LEU A 415 13.58 17.16 27.90
C LEU A 415 14.48 16.54 28.97
N VAL A 416 15.68 16.11 28.58
CA VAL A 416 16.70 15.63 29.52
C VAL A 416 16.83 16.70 30.61
N ALA A 417 16.57 16.32 31.86
CA ALA A 417 16.77 17.21 32.99
C ALA A 417 18.25 17.63 33.01
N GLY A 418 18.52 18.93 32.84
CA GLY A 418 19.87 19.50 32.73
C GLY A 418 20.30 19.88 31.32
N GLY A 419 19.54 19.52 30.28
CA GLY A 419 19.75 20.06 28.93
C GLY A 419 19.38 21.54 28.88
N LYS A 420 20.31 22.39 28.42
CA LYS A 420 20.12 23.84 28.24
C LYS A 420 19.18 24.13 27.05
N ASN A 421 17.96 23.60 27.09
CA ASN A 421 16.99 23.64 25.99
C ASN A 421 16.57 25.07 25.60
N LYS A 422 16.66 26.01 26.55
CA LYS A 422 16.41 27.42 26.30
C LYS A 422 17.56 28.06 25.51
N GLU A 423 18.81 27.79 25.90
CA GLU A 423 20.00 28.25 25.18
C GLU A 423 20.13 27.58 23.80
N ALA A 424 19.80 26.29 23.67
CA ALA A 424 19.81 25.59 22.39
C ALA A 424 18.76 26.16 21.41
N ARG A 425 17.59 26.55 21.92
CA ARG A 425 16.55 27.24 21.13
C ARG A 425 16.95 28.67 20.74
N GLU A 426 17.56 29.42 21.66
CA GLU A 426 18.04 30.78 21.40
C GLU A 426 19.26 30.77 20.45
N ALA A 427 20.14 29.77 20.52
CA ALA A 427 21.25 29.55 19.60
C ALA A 427 20.79 29.19 18.18
N LEU A 428 19.72 28.39 18.04
CA LEU A 428 19.15 28.04 16.74
C LEU A 428 18.53 29.25 16.04
N GLN A 429 17.95 30.19 16.81
CA GLN A 429 17.37 31.44 16.28
C GLN A 429 18.42 32.48 15.86
N THR A 430 19.66 32.33 16.32
CA THR A 430 20.74 33.30 16.13
C THR A 430 21.88 32.81 15.23
N ALA A 431 21.82 31.55 14.77
CA ALA A 431 22.85 30.96 13.91
C ALA A 431 22.82 31.55 12.49
N PRO A 432 23.92 32.21 12.03
CA PRO A 432 23.99 32.77 10.69
C PRO A 432 24.41 31.69 9.68
N GLY A 433 23.54 31.39 8.71
CA GLY A 433 23.86 30.43 7.65
C GLY A 433 22.65 29.81 6.99
N ALA A 434 21.83 30.62 6.31
CA ALA A 434 20.86 30.11 5.34
C ALA A 434 21.16 30.68 3.95
N THR A 435 21.48 29.77 3.03
CA THR A 435 21.51 29.87 1.56
C THR A 435 22.76 30.43 0.86
N THR A 436 23.29 29.64 -0.07
CA THR A 436 24.05 30.12 -1.23
C THR A 436 23.11 30.36 -2.42
N ALA A 437 23.50 31.22 -3.35
CA ALA A 437 22.69 31.76 -4.45
C ALA A 437 22.25 30.77 -5.55
N ALA A 438 22.46 29.46 -5.39
CA ALA A 438 22.16 28.45 -6.42
C ALA A 438 21.23 27.30 -5.98
N GLY A 439 20.65 27.34 -4.77
CA GLY A 439 19.48 26.51 -4.43
C GLY A 439 19.63 24.98 -4.50
N THR A 440 20.84 24.41 -4.45
CA THR A 440 21.04 22.97 -4.22
C THR A 440 21.70 22.72 -2.87
N TRP A 441 21.13 21.80 -2.09
CA TRP A 441 21.71 21.34 -0.82
C TRP A 441 22.92 20.45 -1.11
N ALA A 442 24.11 20.96 -0.80
CA ALA A 442 25.30 20.15 -0.59
C ALA A 442 25.59 20.17 0.91
N PRO A 443 25.65 19.02 1.61
CA PRO A 443 25.94 18.99 3.03
C PRO A 443 27.30 19.64 3.28
N THR A 444 27.34 20.63 4.17
CA THR A 444 28.59 21.23 4.63
C THR A 444 29.41 20.20 5.41
N ALA A 445 30.70 20.48 5.65
CA ALA A 445 31.54 19.64 6.51
C ALA A 445 30.96 19.49 7.93
N ASP A 446 30.19 20.48 8.39
CA ASP A 446 29.53 20.44 9.70
C ASP A 446 28.16 19.74 9.64
N ASP A 447 27.45 19.75 8.50
CA ASP A 447 26.29 18.88 8.27
C ASP A 447 26.70 17.41 8.17
N ALA A 448 27.84 17.12 7.55
CA ALA A 448 28.42 15.78 7.53
C ALA A 448 28.80 15.33 8.94
N LYS A 449 29.40 16.22 9.76
CA LYS A 449 29.65 15.96 11.19
C LYS A 449 28.36 15.85 12.00
N PHE A 450 27.30 16.59 11.67
CA PHE A 450 26.01 16.48 12.34
C PHE A 450 25.32 15.15 12.00
N ILE A 451 25.39 14.71 10.74
CA ILE A 451 24.91 13.39 10.31
C ILE A 451 25.73 12.28 10.97
N GLU A 452 27.06 12.42 11.03
CA GLU A 452 27.92 11.49 11.79
C GLU A 452 27.62 11.55 13.30
N MET A 453 27.35 12.72 13.88
CA MET A 453 26.97 12.89 15.28
C MET A 453 25.61 12.26 15.59
N VAL A 454 24.64 12.36 14.68
CA VAL A 454 23.31 11.73 14.81
C VAL A 454 23.44 10.21 14.64
N ALA A 455 24.30 9.73 13.74
CA ALA A 455 24.63 8.31 13.63
C ALA A 455 25.36 7.79 14.89
N ASP A 456 26.27 8.57 15.45
CA ASP A 456 27.00 8.27 16.68
C ASP A 456 26.09 8.40 17.93
N MET A 457 25.04 9.22 17.86
CA MET A 457 23.96 9.27 18.85
C MET A 457 23.07 8.03 18.78
N GLU A 458 22.79 7.48 17.59
CA GLU A 458 22.11 6.18 17.45
C GLU A 458 22.98 5.06 18.01
N ASP A 459 24.28 5.04 17.73
CA ASP A 459 25.21 4.05 18.31
C ASP A 459 25.34 4.18 19.84
N LYS A 460 25.36 5.41 20.37
CA LYS A 460 25.30 5.68 21.82
C LYS A 460 23.95 5.30 22.41
N TRP A 461 22.85 5.53 21.70
CA TRP A 461 21.50 5.12 22.10
C TRP A 461 21.40 3.60 22.18
N GLN A 462 21.95 2.87 21.21
CA GLN A 462 22.07 1.41 21.23
C GLN A 462 22.96 0.91 22.38
N GLN A 463 24.06 1.61 22.71
CA GLN A 463 24.89 1.30 23.88
C GLN A 463 24.18 1.59 25.21
N THR A 464 23.32 2.61 25.26
CA THR A 464 22.52 2.98 26.43
C THR A 464 21.40 1.96 26.69
N LEU A 465 20.78 1.44 25.62
CA LEU A 465 19.87 0.31 25.69
C LEU A 465 20.57 -0.98 26.13
N ALA A 466 21.83 -1.20 25.70
CA ALA A 466 22.63 -2.36 26.08
C ALA A 466 23.07 -2.36 27.55
N THR A 467 23.16 -1.19 28.19
CA THR A 467 23.63 -1.05 29.59
C THR A 467 22.54 -1.18 30.66
N LYS A 468 21.30 -1.53 30.28
CA LYS A 468 20.19 -1.84 31.21
C LYS A 468 20.04 -0.87 32.40
N GLN A 469 20.19 0.44 32.18
CA GLN A 469 19.86 1.38 33.25
C GLN A 469 18.34 1.37 33.50
N GLU A 470 17.95 1.17 34.76
CA GLU A 470 16.56 1.01 35.20
C GLU A 470 15.76 2.30 35.06
N TRP A 471 14.50 2.14 34.62
CA TRP A 471 13.54 3.22 34.42
C TRP A 471 13.03 3.72 35.78
N VAL A 472 13.40 4.95 36.15
CA VAL A 472 12.92 5.60 37.37
C VAL A 472 11.65 6.38 37.02
N THR A 473 10.50 5.87 37.45
CA THR A 473 9.14 6.46 37.41
C THR A 473 8.37 6.46 36.07
N LYS A 474 7.12 6.01 36.16
CA LYS A 474 6.11 5.95 35.10
C LYS A 474 5.15 7.15 35.29
N PRO A 475 4.82 7.95 34.27
CA PRO A 475 3.94 9.10 34.48
C PRO A 475 2.47 8.69 34.56
N ASP A 476 1.75 9.25 35.54
CA ASP A 476 0.29 9.27 35.58
C ASP A 476 -0.22 10.38 34.65
N LEU A 477 -1.11 10.04 33.71
CA LEU A 477 -1.74 10.99 32.80
C LEU A 477 -3.16 11.34 33.29
N PRO A 478 -3.52 12.62 33.46
CA PRO A 478 -4.91 13.00 33.68
C PRO A 478 -5.73 12.94 32.39
N ALA A 479 -7.02 12.68 32.53
CA ALA A 479 -7.93 12.54 31.41
C ALA A 479 -8.20 13.88 30.70
N GLY A 480 -7.79 13.95 29.43
CA GLY A 480 -8.37 14.85 28.43
C GLY A 480 -7.74 16.24 28.29
N VAL A 481 -6.53 16.36 27.73
CA VAL A 481 -6.11 17.60 27.03
C VAL A 481 -5.24 17.26 25.82
N SER A 482 -5.63 17.84 24.68
CA SER A 482 -5.06 17.75 23.34
C SER A 482 -4.57 19.14 22.90
N ARG A 483 -3.45 19.22 22.16
CA ARG A 483 -3.35 19.81 20.80
C ARG A 483 -1.89 20.09 20.36
N PRO A 484 -1.49 19.72 19.13
CA PRO A 484 -0.36 20.32 18.42
C PRO A 484 -0.77 21.59 17.65
N GLY A 485 0.21 22.45 17.37
CA GLY A 485 0.09 23.85 16.96
C GLY A 485 -0.67 24.11 15.65
N MET A 486 -1.91 24.56 15.80
CA MET A 486 -2.78 25.08 14.73
C MET A 486 -2.33 26.48 14.22
N LEU A 487 -1.43 27.15 14.96
CA LEU A 487 -0.97 28.52 14.67
C LEU A 487 0.09 28.60 13.56
N GLU A 488 0.99 27.62 13.43
CA GLU A 488 2.06 27.63 12.42
C GLU A 488 1.53 27.32 11.02
N LEU A 489 0.55 26.40 10.91
CA LEU A 489 -0.11 26.08 9.65
C LEU A 489 -0.96 27.26 9.13
N ALA A 490 -1.65 27.95 10.03
CA ALA A 490 -2.43 29.14 9.70
C ALA A 490 -1.54 30.32 9.26
N ALA A 491 -0.38 30.51 9.89
CA ALA A 491 0.58 31.53 9.51
C ALA A 491 1.19 31.26 8.11
N ALA A 492 1.61 30.02 7.83
CA ALA A 492 2.18 29.65 6.54
C ALA A 492 1.17 29.76 5.38
N ALA A 493 -0.11 29.42 5.62
CA ALA A 493 -1.16 29.54 4.61
C ALA A 493 -1.56 31.00 4.30
N VAL A 494 -1.52 31.89 5.30
CA VAL A 494 -1.75 33.34 5.12
C VAL A 494 -0.59 34.00 4.37
N GLU A 495 0.65 33.58 4.65
CA GLU A 495 1.87 34.04 3.96
C GLU A 495 1.88 33.62 2.48
N ALA A 496 1.46 32.38 2.18
CA ALA A 496 1.38 31.84 0.83
C ALA A 496 0.32 32.58 -0.02
N ARG A 497 -0.84 32.93 0.57
CA ARG A 497 -1.87 33.76 -0.09
C ARG A 497 -1.38 35.16 -0.42
N ARG A 498 -0.55 35.77 0.44
CA ARG A 498 0.04 37.09 0.19
C ARG A 498 1.05 37.07 -0.98
N ARG A 499 1.82 35.99 -1.13
CA ARG A 499 2.80 35.84 -2.23
C ARG A 499 2.16 35.63 -3.60
N LEU A 500 0.99 34.99 -3.64
CA LEU A 500 0.21 34.84 -4.88
C LEU A 500 -0.52 36.13 -5.28
N ALA A 501 -0.97 36.92 -4.30
CA ALA A 501 -1.64 38.20 -4.54
C ALA A 501 -0.67 39.32 -4.97
N SER A 502 0.64 39.20 -4.69
CA SER A 502 1.63 40.25 -4.99
C SER A 502 2.34 40.11 -6.34
N GLY A 503 2.03 39.08 -7.16
CA GLY A 503 2.45 38.99 -8.56
C GLY A 503 3.97 38.98 -8.84
N ALA A 504 4.82 38.78 -7.84
CA ALA A 504 6.26 38.93 -7.97
C ALA A 504 6.94 37.58 -8.27
N GLY A 505 6.90 37.17 -9.54
CA GLY A 505 7.55 35.96 -10.02
C GLY A 505 7.77 35.97 -11.53
N ALA A 506 8.47 36.96 -12.06
CA ALA A 506 9.00 36.91 -13.43
C ALA A 506 10.23 37.82 -13.59
N ALA A 507 11.42 37.23 -13.64
CA ALA A 507 12.56 37.75 -14.41
C ALA A 507 13.72 36.73 -14.41
N VAL A 508 13.85 35.98 -15.50
CA VAL A 508 15.15 35.56 -16.04
C VAL A 508 15.07 35.80 -17.54
N ASP A 509 15.78 36.80 -18.05
CA ASP A 509 16.51 36.72 -19.33
C ASP A 509 17.39 37.96 -19.53
N GLU A 510 18.72 37.79 -19.51
CA GLU A 510 19.68 38.74 -20.06
C GLU A 510 20.23 38.14 -21.35
N GLY A 511 19.86 38.71 -22.50
CA GLY A 511 20.58 38.46 -23.75
C GLY A 511 19.71 38.34 -25.00
N SER A 512 18.98 39.40 -25.39
CA SER A 512 18.52 39.54 -26.77
C SER A 512 18.19 40.98 -27.15
N ALA A 513 18.98 41.50 -28.11
CA ALA A 513 18.63 42.53 -29.09
C ALA A 513 18.68 44.02 -28.66
N ALA A 514 19.91 44.54 -28.61
CA ALA A 514 20.19 45.83 -29.22
C ALA A 514 19.93 45.76 -30.74
N ALA A 515 18.80 46.29 -31.21
CA ALA A 515 18.60 46.72 -32.60
C ALA A 515 17.30 47.53 -32.74
N ALA A 516 17.36 48.85 -32.47
CA ALA A 516 16.66 49.90 -33.23
C ALA A 516 16.66 51.22 -32.43
N ALA A 517 17.68 52.06 -32.65
CA ALA A 517 17.55 53.51 -32.57
C ALA A 517 18.77 54.18 -33.23
N ARG A 518 18.73 54.27 -34.57
CA ARG A 518 19.50 55.27 -35.33
C ARG A 518 18.52 56.13 -36.12
N SER A 519 18.87 57.42 -36.22
CA SER A 519 18.28 58.51 -37.01
C SER A 519 17.03 59.17 -36.40
N ASN A 520 16.87 60.49 -36.31
CA ASN A 520 17.68 61.65 -36.72
C ASN A 520 17.10 62.91 -35.99
N PRO A 521 17.89 63.96 -35.66
CA PRO A 521 17.39 65.24 -35.13
C PRO A 521 17.35 66.32 -36.22
N ASN A 522 16.18 66.91 -36.49
CA ASN A 522 15.96 68.32 -36.91
C ASN A 522 14.54 68.52 -37.46
N GLY A 523 13.84 69.53 -36.95
CA GLY A 523 12.55 70.01 -37.47
C GLY A 523 11.82 70.91 -36.46
N SER A 524 11.93 72.22 -36.66
CA SER A 524 11.46 73.31 -35.79
C SER A 524 10.03 73.80 -36.07
N ALA A 525 9.45 74.44 -35.04
CA ALA A 525 8.33 75.42 -35.02
C ALA A 525 6.91 74.81 -35.21
N GLU A 526 5.85 75.20 -34.48
CA GLU A 526 5.35 76.53 -34.12
C GLU A 526 4.43 76.51 -32.86
N LEU A 527 4.26 77.69 -32.26
CA LEU A 527 3.32 78.06 -31.18
C LEU A 527 1.84 77.89 -31.58
N VAL A 528 0.93 77.63 -30.62
CA VAL A 528 -0.29 78.44 -30.31
C VAL A 528 -0.84 78.01 -28.93
N ALA A 529 -1.34 79.01 -28.20
CA ALA A 529 -1.83 79.03 -26.82
C ALA A 529 -3.32 78.62 -26.65
N GLU A 530 -3.77 78.75 -25.40
CA GLU A 530 -5.17 78.68 -24.87
C GLU A 530 -5.76 77.26 -24.77
N GLY A 531 -6.47 76.84 -23.72
CA GLY A 531 -7.05 77.50 -22.56
C GLY A 531 -8.21 76.62 -22.07
N THR A 532 -8.34 76.39 -20.76
CA THR A 532 -9.57 76.00 -20.02
C THR A 532 -10.56 74.99 -20.66
N LYS A 533 -10.60 73.75 -20.15
CA LYS A 533 -11.56 73.24 -19.15
C LYS A 533 -11.37 71.74 -18.93
#